data_AF-A0A0F8WKR0-F1
#
_entry.id   AF-A0A0F8WKR0-F1
#
_cell.length_a   1.000
_cell.length_b   1.000
_cell.length_c   1.000
_cell.angle_alpha   90.00
_cell.angle_beta   90.00
_cell.angle_gamma   90.00
#
_symmetry.space_group_name_H-M   'P 1'
#
loop_
_entity.id
_entity.type
_entity.pdbx_description
1 polymer ?
#
loop_
_entity_poly.entity_id
_entity_poly.type
_entity_poly.pdbx_seq_one_letter_code
_entity_poly.pdbx_strand_id
1 'polypeptide(L)'
;MFVFRREDLPPDPVFPADLEKLGYFINEKDQIKKISDPEQDFQFKINKNPRWNDVQREAMNECIRNIVSARLRNLGLALLQLPLHSRPKTPRVPILVSKNLSTASRIILVFGEPVQDLGIWAYRVVGTEGINAGSAVSLAEAIFKPNPGGDATKAHNYSKTALVLANTGQLVWHCASGRAVTLPSWSSLARDSAVDPPPVMTWRNEIPHNRNWQEHVGCVFNEVLAARGKFVRKDIKIDVIGLAEGGLGAIRYLANNCKWFLS
;
A
#
# COMPACT_ATOMS: atom_id res chain seq x y z
N MET A 1 -19.46 -10.89 -39.09
CA MET A 1 -18.79 -10.96 -37.77
C MET A 1 -19.77 -11.61 -36.81
N PHE A 2 -19.48 -12.80 -36.28
CA PHE A 2 -20.34 -13.44 -35.28
C PHE A 2 -20.06 -12.79 -33.93
N VAL A 3 -21.06 -12.09 -33.38
CA VAL A 3 -20.98 -11.47 -32.06
C VAL A 3 -21.95 -12.24 -31.17
N PHE A 4 -21.47 -12.77 -30.05
CA PHE A 4 -22.35 -13.38 -29.04
C PHE A 4 -23.34 -12.34 -28.52
N ARG A 5 -24.57 -12.75 -28.21
CA ARG A 5 -25.50 -11.84 -27.52
C ARG A 5 -24.99 -11.60 -26.10
N ARG A 6 -25.32 -10.45 -25.52
CA ARG A 6 -24.94 -10.09 -24.14
C ARG A 6 -25.32 -11.17 -23.13
N GLU A 7 -26.48 -11.79 -23.29
CA GLU A 7 -27.00 -12.88 -22.46
C GLU A 7 -26.22 -14.20 -22.56
N ASP A 8 -25.49 -14.41 -23.66
CA ASP A 8 -24.68 -15.60 -23.89
C ASP A 8 -23.24 -15.43 -23.37
N LEU A 9 -22.88 -14.25 -22.88
CA LEU A 9 -21.53 -13.98 -22.35
C LEU A 9 -21.37 -14.62 -20.96
N PRO A 10 -20.18 -15.17 -20.66
CA PRO A 10 -19.93 -15.74 -19.35
C PRO A 10 -20.02 -14.65 -18.27
N PRO A 11 -20.71 -14.91 -17.14
CA PRO A 11 -20.83 -13.93 -16.06
C PRO A 11 -19.46 -13.61 -15.46
N ASP A 12 -19.29 -12.39 -14.98
CA ASP A 12 -18.07 -11.99 -14.29
C ASP A 12 -17.94 -12.76 -12.96
N PRO A 13 -16.78 -13.39 -12.66
CA PRO A 13 -16.60 -14.10 -11.40
C PRO A 13 -16.63 -13.16 -10.20
N VAL A 14 -17.23 -13.62 -9.11
CA VAL A 14 -17.30 -12.87 -7.85
C VAL A 14 -16.62 -13.68 -6.75
N PHE A 15 -15.65 -13.07 -6.09
CA PHE A 15 -14.95 -13.63 -4.94
C PHE A 15 -15.04 -12.63 -3.78
N PRO A 16 -15.59 -13.02 -2.61
CA PRO A 16 -15.62 -12.13 -1.46
C PRO A 16 -14.20 -11.92 -0.91
N ALA A 17 -13.87 -10.68 -0.52
CA ALA A 17 -12.61 -10.36 0.15
C ALA A 17 -12.63 -10.81 1.63
N ASP A 18 -12.75 -12.12 1.83
CA ASP A 18 -12.84 -12.79 3.13
C ASP A 18 -12.04 -14.09 3.06
N LEU A 19 -11.02 -14.24 3.91
CA LEU A 19 -10.08 -15.37 3.82
C LEU A 19 -10.79 -16.73 3.94
N GLU A 20 -11.71 -16.86 4.89
CA GLU A 20 -12.41 -18.13 5.14
C GLU A 20 -13.31 -18.48 3.95
N LYS A 21 -14.03 -17.49 3.40
CA LYS A 21 -14.86 -17.70 2.20
C LYS A 21 -14.05 -17.96 0.93
N LEU A 22 -12.81 -17.49 0.89
CA LEU A 22 -11.85 -17.86 -0.16
C LEU A 22 -11.25 -19.27 0.05
N GLY A 23 -11.52 -19.91 1.20
CA GLY A 23 -11.01 -21.23 1.54
C GLY A 23 -9.61 -21.21 2.15
N TYR A 24 -9.21 -20.11 2.82
CA TYR A 24 -7.91 -19.94 3.43
C TYR A 24 -7.99 -19.47 4.89
N PHE A 25 -6.93 -19.72 5.65
CA PHE A 25 -6.75 -19.23 7.01
C PHE A 25 -5.29 -18.79 7.22
N ILE A 26 -5.04 -18.05 8.30
CA ILE A 26 -3.68 -17.67 8.71
C ILE A 26 -3.24 -18.63 9.80
N ASN A 27 -2.13 -19.34 9.60
CA ASN A 27 -1.60 -20.26 10.61
C ASN A 27 -0.75 -19.51 11.68
N GLU A 28 -0.24 -20.26 12.67
CA GLU A 28 0.60 -19.71 13.74
C GLU A 28 1.93 -19.10 13.27
N LYS A 29 2.38 -19.46 12.06
CA LYS A 29 3.59 -18.94 11.41
C LYS A 29 3.32 -17.70 10.56
N ASP A 30 2.11 -17.14 10.64
CA ASP A 30 1.67 -15.98 9.84
C ASP A 30 1.58 -16.23 8.32
N GLN A 31 1.44 -17.51 7.92
CA GLN A 31 1.31 -17.91 6.52
C GLN A 31 -0.16 -18.13 6.16
N ILE A 32 -0.52 -17.78 4.93
CA ILE A 32 -1.86 -18.01 4.38
C ILE A 32 -1.90 -19.42 3.79
N LYS A 33 -2.69 -20.30 4.40
CA LYS A 33 -2.80 -21.72 4.03
C LYS A 33 -4.22 -22.08 3.66
N LYS A 34 -4.38 -23.05 2.76
CA LYS A 34 -5.69 -23.52 2.31
C LYS A 34 -6.36 -24.33 3.42
N ILE A 35 -7.64 -24.08 3.67
CA ILE A 35 -8.41 -24.79 4.72
C ILE A 35 -8.51 -26.28 4.40
N SER A 36 -8.74 -26.63 3.13
CA SER A 36 -8.88 -28.03 2.71
C SER A 36 -7.56 -28.81 2.70
N ASP A 37 -6.41 -28.12 2.63
CA ASP A 37 -5.07 -28.71 2.61
C ASP A 37 -4.06 -27.71 3.20
N PRO A 38 -3.81 -27.77 4.52
CA PRO A 38 -2.97 -26.80 5.22
C PRO A 38 -1.51 -26.69 4.75
N GLU A 39 -1.02 -27.63 3.94
CA GLU A 39 0.32 -27.53 3.35
C GLU A 39 0.34 -26.61 2.12
N GLN A 40 -0.79 -26.45 1.43
CA GLN A 40 -0.90 -25.65 0.22
C GLN A 40 -0.99 -24.15 0.51
N ASP A 41 -0.14 -23.39 -0.19
CA ASP A 41 -0.21 -21.93 -0.27
C ASP A 41 -1.37 -21.47 -1.18
N PHE A 42 -1.48 -20.16 -1.40
CA PHE A 42 -2.45 -19.58 -2.32
C PHE A 42 -2.33 -20.14 -3.74
N GLN A 43 -3.41 -20.76 -4.23
CA GLN A 43 -3.49 -21.30 -5.58
C GLN A 43 -4.03 -20.23 -6.55
N PHE A 44 -3.13 -19.58 -7.30
CA PHE A 44 -3.53 -18.57 -8.29
C PHE A 44 -4.29 -19.16 -9.48
N LYS A 45 -3.82 -20.29 -10.02
CA LYS A 45 -4.41 -20.93 -11.22
C LYS A 45 -5.51 -21.89 -10.81
N ILE A 46 -6.74 -21.38 -10.74
CA ILE A 46 -7.97 -22.16 -10.46
C ILE A 46 -8.83 -22.36 -11.70
N ASN A 47 -8.64 -21.57 -12.75
CA ASN A 47 -9.41 -21.63 -13.98
C ASN A 47 -8.53 -21.37 -15.22
N LYS A 48 -8.94 -21.90 -16.38
CA LYS A 48 -8.30 -21.61 -17.67
C LYS A 48 -8.52 -20.17 -18.12
N ASN A 49 -9.69 -19.59 -17.81
CA ASN A 49 -9.96 -18.18 -18.06
C ASN A 49 -9.16 -17.32 -17.05
N PRO A 50 -8.27 -16.42 -17.52
CA PRO A 50 -7.45 -15.58 -16.64
C PRO A 50 -8.28 -14.72 -15.68
N ARG A 51 -9.49 -14.31 -16.08
CA ARG A 51 -10.36 -13.44 -15.28
C ARG A 51 -10.67 -14.00 -13.90
N TRP A 52 -10.99 -15.29 -13.79
CA TRP A 52 -11.24 -15.95 -12.49
C TRP A 52 -10.01 -15.89 -11.58
N ASN A 53 -8.83 -16.14 -12.15
CA ASN A 53 -7.57 -16.13 -11.41
C ASN A 53 -7.25 -14.71 -10.91
N ASP A 54 -7.46 -13.69 -11.75
CA ASP A 54 -7.17 -12.29 -11.43
C ASP A 54 -8.15 -11.69 -10.42
N VAL A 55 -9.45 -12.02 -10.49
CA VAL A 55 -10.44 -11.56 -9.50
C VAL A 55 -10.24 -12.28 -8.16
N GLN A 56 -9.98 -13.59 -8.17
CA GLN A 56 -9.64 -14.31 -6.93
C GLN A 56 -8.38 -13.73 -6.28
N ARG A 57 -7.34 -13.44 -7.07
CA ARG A 57 -6.11 -12.82 -6.56
C ARG A 57 -6.38 -11.44 -5.97
N GLU A 58 -7.19 -10.59 -6.60
CA GLU A 58 -7.52 -9.29 -6.02
C GLU A 58 -8.31 -9.43 -4.71
N ALA A 59 -9.26 -10.38 -4.63
CA ALA A 59 -9.98 -10.64 -3.37
C ALA A 59 -9.01 -11.06 -2.25
N MET A 60 -8.05 -11.94 -2.55
CA MET A 60 -6.98 -12.32 -1.61
C MET A 60 -6.09 -11.13 -1.23
N ASN A 61 -5.66 -10.32 -2.21
CA ASN A 61 -4.85 -9.13 -1.97
C ASN A 61 -5.61 -8.11 -1.11
N GLU A 62 -6.92 -7.97 -1.27
CA GLU A 62 -7.74 -7.12 -0.43
C GLU A 62 -7.79 -7.61 1.03
N CYS A 63 -7.92 -8.92 1.26
CA CYS A 63 -7.79 -9.49 2.60
C CYS A 63 -6.45 -9.13 3.24
N ILE A 64 -5.35 -9.38 2.51
CA ILE A 64 -3.98 -9.11 2.96
C ILE A 64 -3.80 -7.62 3.29
N ARG A 65 -4.22 -6.74 2.39
CA ARG A 65 -4.16 -5.28 2.56
C ARG A 65 -4.93 -4.82 3.80
N ASN A 66 -6.10 -5.40 4.07
CA ASN A 66 -6.89 -5.09 5.27
C ASN A 66 -6.18 -5.55 6.55
N ILE A 67 -5.61 -6.76 6.55
CA ILE A 67 -4.84 -7.30 7.69
C ILE A 67 -3.61 -6.45 7.98
N VAL A 68 -2.80 -6.15 6.95
CA VAL A 68 -1.58 -5.33 7.07
C VAL A 68 -1.92 -3.93 7.56
N SER A 69 -2.96 -3.30 7.00
CA SER A 69 -3.45 -1.99 7.45
C SER A 69 -3.85 -2.01 8.92
N ALA A 70 -4.59 -3.03 9.37
CA ALA A 70 -4.97 -3.18 10.77
C ALA A 70 -3.75 -3.35 11.69
N ARG A 71 -2.79 -4.21 11.31
CA ARG A 71 -1.55 -4.43 12.07
C ARG A 71 -0.72 -3.16 12.20
N LEU A 72 -0.50 -2.43 11.11
CA LEU A 72 0.23 -1.15 11.12
C LEU A 72 -0.48 -0.10 11.98
N ARG A 73 -1.82 -0.04 11.94
CA ARG A 73 -2.59 0.87 12.80
C ARG A 73 -2.49 0.52 14.28
N ASN A 74 -2.46 -0.78 14.62
CA ASN A 74 -2.25 -1.25 15.99
C ASN A 74 -0.84 -0.92 16.50
N LEU A 75 0.14 -0.76 15.61
CA LEU A 75 1.48 -0.26 15.93
C LEU A 75 1.56 1.27 16.05
N GLY A 76 0.43 1.99 15.93
CA GLY A 76 0.37 3.43 16.14
C GLY A 76 0.52 4.28 14.88
N LEU A 77 0.47 3.69 13.68
CA LEU A 77 0.33 4.45 12.45
C LEU A 77 -1.12 4.89 12.22
N ALA A 78 -1.29 6.02 11.54
CA ALA A 78 -2.57 6.56 11.12
C ALA A 78 -2.54 6.87 9.62
N LEU A 79 -3.71 6.81 8.98
CA LEU A 79 -3.85 7.21 7.58
C LEU A 79 -3.81 8.74 7.48
N LEU A 80 -2.95 9.25 6.59
CA LEU A 80 -2.93 10.65 6.17
C LEU A 80 -3.27 10.68 4.69
N GLN A 81 -4.20 11.56 4.30
CA GLN A 81 -4.64 11.67 2.91
C GLN A 81 -3.84 12.74 2.19
N LEU A 82 -3.35 12.42 1.00
CA LEU A 82 -2.68 13.37 0.11
C LEU A 82 -3.51 13.60 -1.16
N PRO A 83 -3.56 14.84 -1.68
CA PRO A 83 -3.05 16.08 -1.07
C PRO A 83 -3.72 16.43 0.26
N LEU A 84 -3.00 17.08 1.19
CA LEU A 84 -3.46 17.39 2.56
C LEU A 84 -4.73 18.24 2.60
N HIS A 85 -5.00 19.00 1.55
CA HIS A 85 -6.16 19.89 1.43
C HIS A 85 -7.35 19.24 0.71
N SER A 86 -7.27 17.93 0.45
CA SER A 86 -8.35 17.18 -0.18
C SER A 86 -9.60 17.12 0.70
N ARG A 87 -10.76 17.36 0.09
CA ARG A 87 -12.04 17.22 0.79
C ARG A 87 -12.42 15.74 0.91
N PRO A 88 -13.34 15.39 1.83
CA PRO A 88 -13.95 14.07 1.81
C PRO A 88 -14.52 13.75 0.42
N LYS A 89 -14.31 12.51 -0.06
CA LYS A 89 -14.79 12.00 -1.36
C LYS A 89 -14.18 12.64 -2.62
N THR A 90 -13.19 13.53 -2.50
CA THR A 90 -12.40 13.99 -3.66
C THR A 90 -11.18 13.10 -3.90
N PRO A 91 -10.59 13.10 -5.11
CA PRO A 91 -9.40 12.30 -5.41
C PRO A 91 -8.29 12.51 -4.40
N ARG A 92 -7.85 11.42 -3.77
CA ARG A 92 -6.84 11.41 -2.71
C ARG A 92 -6.19 10.04 -2.58
N VAL A 93 -4.94 10.01 -2.18
CA VAL A 93 -4.18 8.79 -1.90
C VAL A 93 -3.83 8.73 -0.41
N PRO A 94 -4.09 7.61 0.29
CA PRO A 94 -3.66 7.44 1.66
C PRO A 94 -2.15 7.14 1.72
N ILE A 95 -1.47 7.68 2.72
CA ILE A 95 -0.18 7.21 3.24
C ILE A 95 -0.35 6.81 4.71
N LEU A 96 0.61 6.07 5.27
CA LEU A 96 0.62 5.76 6.70
C LEU A 96 1.71 6.56 7.41
N VAL A 97 1.36 7.24 8.50
CA VAL A 97 2.28 8.07 9.29
C VAL A 97 2.17 7.74 10.77
N SER A 98 3.27 7.77 11.50
CA SER A 98 3.25 7.68 12.96
C SER A 98 2.55 8.89 13.59
N LYS A 99 1.80 8.67 14.68
CA LYS A 99 1.12 9.74 15.42
C LYS A 99 2.07 10.79 16.04
N ASN A 100 3.33 10.41 16.31
CA ASN A 100 4.36 11.31 16.86
C ASN A 100 5.13 12.10 15.79
N LEU A 101 4.66 12.16 14.54
CA LEU A 101 5.38 12.80 13.42
C LEU A 101 5.84 14.23 13.72
N SER A 102 5.03 15.03 14.44
CA SER A 102 5.32 16.43 14.76
C SER A 102 6.31 16.62 15.91
N THR A 103 6.52 15.61 16.75
CA THR A 103 7.41 15.67 17.93
C THR A 103 8.67 14.81 17.78
N ALA A 104 8.69 13.90 16.81
CA ALA A 104 9.79 13.01 16.51
C ALA A 104 11.09 13.79 16.21
N SER A 105 12.22 13.27 16.69
CA SER A 105 13.56 13.78 16.35
C SER A 105 14.15 13.09 15.11
N ARG A 106 13.52 12.01 14.66
CA ARG A 106 13.93 11.24 13.48
C ARG A 106 12.70 10.74 12.71
N ILE A 107 12.71 10.83 11.39
CA ILE A 107 11.74 10.18 10.50
C ILE A 107 12.46 9.15 9.64
N ILE A 108 11.89 7.95 9.59
CA ILE A 108 12.18 6.96 8.55
C ILE A 108 11.06 7.09 7.51
N LEU A 109 11.39 7.52 6.30
CA LEU A 109 10.48 7.65 5.18
C LEU A 109 10.73 6.51 4.20
N VAL A 110 9.71 5.71 3.93
CA VAL A 110 9.78 4.58 3.00
C VAL A 110 8.96 4.88 1.76
N PHE A 111 9.60 4.78 0.59
CA PHE A 111 8.94 4.74 -0.71
C PHE A 111 8.94 3.31 -1.24
N GLY A 112 7.75 2.72 -1.35
CA GLY A 112 7.55 1.38 -1.90
C GLY A 112 7.68 1.31 -3.42
N GLU A 113 7.48 0.11 -3.95
CA GLU A 113 7.41 -0.14 -5.40
C GLU A 113 6.04 0.31 -5.97
N PRO A 114 5.97 1.01 -7.12
CA PRO A 114 4.73 1.56 -7.67
C PRO A 114 3.64 0.58 -8.13
N VAL A 115 3.82 -0.72 -7.94
CA VAL A 115 2.79 -1.73 -8.26
C VAL A 115 2.18 -2.38 -7.02
N GLN A 116 2.76 -2.12 -5.84
CA GLN A 116 2.33 -2.71 -4.58
C GLN A 116 1.30 -1.81 -3.89
N ASP A 117 0.47 -2.43 -3.04
CA ASP A 117 -0.41 -1.70 -2.14
C ASP A 117 0.35 -1.06 -0.98
N LEU A 118 -0.24 -0.05 -0.35
CA LEU A 118 0.35 0.64 0.80
C LEU A 118 0.74 -0.35 1.92
N GLY A 119 2.04 -0.38 2.22
CA GLY A 119 2.60 -1.22 3.28
C GLY A 119 2.90 -2.66 2.84
N ILE A 120 2.70 -3.01 1.56
CA ILE A 120 3.08 -4.32 1.00
C ILE A 120 4.43 -4.19 0.29
N TRP A 121 5.35 -5.11 0.55
CA TRP A 121 6.63 -5.23 -0.18
C TRP A 121 6.49 -6.12 -1.39
N ALA A 122 5.90 -7.29 -1.20
CA ALA A 122 5.63 -8.22 -2.28
C ALA A 122 4.58 -9.24 -1.88
N TYR A 123 3.48 -9.32 -2.63
CA TYR A 123 2.46 -10.35 -2.43
C TYR A 123 3.00 -11.78 -2.57
N ARG A 124 4.06 -11.98 -3.36
CA ARG A 124 4.72 -13.30 -3.48
C ARG A 124 5.31 -13.75 -2.14
N VAL A 125 6.01 -12.84 -1.44
CA VAL A 125 6.60 -13.12 -0.12
C VAL A 125 5.50 -13.31 0.92
N VAL A 126 4.41 -12.53 0.84
CA VAL A 126 3.23 -12.78 1.69
C VAL A 126 2.69 -14.20 1.52
N GLY A 127 2.61 -14.68 0.27
CA GLY A 127 2.09 -16.01 -0.04
C GLY A 127 2.97 -17.16 0.42
N THR A 128 4.30 -16.99 0.48
CA THR A 128 5.24 -18.09 0.77
C THR A 128 5.87 -18.00 2.18
N GLU A 129 6.22 -16.81 2.63
CA GLU A 129 6.97 -16.58 3.87
C GLU A 129 6.10 -15.98 5.00
N GLY A 130 4.96 -15.38 4.66
CA GLY A 130 3.98 -14.87 5.60
C GLY A 130 3.69 -13.38 5.48
N ILE A 131 2.56 -12.96 6.04
CA ILE A 131 2.01 -11.61 5.86
C ILE A 131 2.98 -10.53 6.36
N ASN A 132 3.56 -10.72 7.55
CA ASN A 132 4.54 -9.79 8.11
C ASN A 132 5.84 -9.75 7.31
N ALA A 133 6.33 -10.90 6.83
CA ALA A 133 7.56 -10.98 6.04
C ALA A 133 7.45 -10.20 4.71
N GLY A 134 6.29 -10.30 4.05
CA GLY A 134 6.03 -9.59 2.79
C GLY A 134 5.51 -8.16 2.93
N SER A 135 5.52 -7.57 4.13
CA SER A 135 4.93 -6.26 4.40
C SER A 135 5.74 -5.39 5.35
N ALA A 136 5.33 -4.13 5.50
CA ALA A 136 5.95 -3.15 6.37
C ALA A 136 5.74 -3.42 7.87
N VAL A 137 4.98 -4.46 8.24
CA VAL A 137 4.66 -4.74 9.64
C VAL A 137 5.92 -5.02 10.44
N SER A 138 6.77 -5.95 10.01
CA SER A 138 8.01 -6.27 10.74
C SER A 138 8.97 -5.09 10.81
N LEU A 139 9.01 -4.24 9.78
CA LEU A 139 9.79 -3.00 9.82
C LEU A 139 9.25 -2.04 10.90
N ALA A 140 7.94 -1.82 10.92
CA ALA A 140 7.29 -0.97 11.92
C ALA A 140 7.49 -1.53 13.34
N GLU A 141 7.40 -2.84 13.52
CA GLU A 141 7.70 -3.51 14.79
C GLU A 141 9.14 -3.27 15.24
N ALA A 142 10.11 -3.42 14.34
CA ALA A 142 11.52 -3.17 14.67
C ALA A 142 11.80 -1.70 15.01
N ILE A 143 11.00 -0.76 14.51
CA ILE A 143 11.12 0.68 14.80
C ILE A 143 10.41 1.06 16.11
N PHE A 144 9.32 0.40 16.49
CA PHE A 144 8.52 0.82 17.66
C PHE A 144 8.66 -0.08 18.88
N LYS A 145 8.98 -1.36 18.70
CA LYS A 145 9.15 -2.30 19.81
C LYS A 145 10.62 -2.32 20.25
N PRO A 146 10.89 -2.23 21.56
CA PRO A 146 12.23 -2.43 22.07
C PRO A 146 12.66 -3.88 21.85
N ASN A 147 13.91 -4.10 21.39
CA ASN A 147 14.49 -5.44 21.33
C ASN A 147 14.51 -6.05 22.74
N PRO A 148 13.96 -7.26 22.96
CA PRO A 148 14.14 -7.98 24.21
C PRO A 148 15.64 -8.29 24.38
N GLY A 149 16.29 -7.65 25.36
CA GLY A 149 17.74 -7.74 25.59
C GLY A 149 18.57 -6.59 25.02
N GLY A 150 17.94 -5.57 24.41
CA GLY A 150 18.60 -4.35 23.98
C GLY A 150 18.78 -3.34 25.11
N ASP A 151 19.92 -2.63 25.09
CA ASP A 151 20.27 -1.56 26.03
C ASP A 151 19.14 -0.52 26.20
N ALA A 152 18.80 -0.17 27.44
CA ALA A 152 17.64 0.68 27.78
C ALA A 152 17.75 2.10 27.17
N THR A 153 18.96 2.53 26.83
CA THR A 153 19.25 3.76 26.09
C THR A 153 18.72 3.73 24.64
N LYS A 154 18.67 2.56 23.99
CA LYS A 154 18.05 2.38 22.65
C LYS A 154 16.53 2.39 22.72
N ALA A 155 15.95 1.93 23.84
CA ALA A 155 14.50 1.99 24.06
C ALA A 155 13.97 3.45 24.05
N HIS A 156 14.78 4.39 24.55
CA HIS A 156 14.45 5.82 24.61
C HIS A 156 14.44 6.53 23.24
N ASN A 157 15.07 5.94 22.22
CA ASN A 157 15.11 6.48 20.84
C ASN A 157 13.90 6.06 19.99
N TYR A 158 13.23 4.95 20.33
CA TYR A 158 12.04 4.49 19.60
C TYR A 158 10.85 5.43 19.77
N SER A 159 10.65 6.00 20.97
CA SER A 159 9.59 6.99 21.21
C SER A 159 9.78 8.30 20.43
N LYS A 160 11.01 8.56 19.94
CA LYS A 160 11.38 9.75 19.18
C LYS A 160 11.54 9.52 17.68
N THR A 161 11.36 8.28 17.20
CA THR A 161 11.40 7.96 15.77
C THR A 161 9.98 7.85 15.24
N ALA A 162 9.70 8.48 14.11
CA ALA A 162 8.46 8.36 13.36
C ALA A 162 8.71 7.59 12.06
N LEU A 163 7.69 6.86 11.60
CA LEU A 163 7.67 6.16 10.33
C LEU A 163 6.67 6.83 9.41
N VAL A 164 7.05 7.01 8.16
CA VAL A 164 6.17 7.40 7.06
C VAL A 164 6.28 6.35 5.97
N LEU A 165 5.17 5.72 5.61
CA LEU A 165 5.07 4.79 4.49
C LEU A 165 4.29 5.49 3.38
N ALA A 166 4.99 5.84 2.31
CA ALA A 166 4.39 6.43 1.11
C ALA A 166 3.67 5.37 0.28
N ASN A 167 2.68 5.79 -0.49
CA ASN A 167 1.84 4.95 -1.33
C ASN A 167 2.12 5.20 -2.80
N THR A 168 3.20 4.61 -3.28
CA THR A 168 3.65 4.80 -4.65
C THR A 168 2.83 4.01 -5.67
N GLY A 169 2.01 3.05 -5.24
CA GLY A 169 1.29 2.16 -6.15
C GLY A 169 -0.21 2.37 -6.29
N GLN A 170 -0.90 2.87 -5.27
CA GLN A 170 -2.34 3.13 -5.36
C GLN A 170 -2.59 4.58 -5.81
N LEU A 171 -2.31 4.87 -7.07
CA LEU A 171 -2.36 6.24 -7.63
C LEU A 171 -3.53 6.49 -8.60
N VAL A 172 -4.42 5.53 -8.75
CA VAL A 172 -5.62 5.65 -9.59
C VAL A 172 -6.84 5.87 -8.70
N TRP A 173 -7.57 6.96 -8.89
CA TRP A 173 -8.79 7.24 -8.15
C TRP A 173 -9.98 6.43 -8.69
N HIS A 174 -10.53 5.52 -7.88
CA HIS A 174 -11.76 4.82 -8.20
C HIS A 174 -12.96 5.59 -7.66
N CYS A 175 -13.66 6.30 -8.55
CA CYS A 175 -14.76 7.20 -8.20
C CYS A 175 -15.88 6.52 -7.43
N ALA A 176 -16.29 5.30 -7.84
CA ALA A 176 -17.43 4.62 -7.25
C ALA A 176 -17.20 4.24 -5.78
N SER A 177 -15.99 3.78 -5.43
CA SER A 177 -15.66 3.46 -4.03
C SER A 177 -15.01 4.61 -3.26
N GLY A 178 -14.71 5.74 -3.92
CA GLY A 178 -14.06 6.89 -3.30
C GLY A 178 -12.69 6.54 -2.68
N ARG A 179 -11.89 5.71 -3.35
CA ARG A 179 -10.57 5.26 -2.88
C ARG A 179 -9.54 5.25 -4.00
N ALA A 180 -8.26 5.37 -3.64
CA ALA A 180 -7.17 5.12 -4.57
C ALA A 180 -6.88 3.61 -4.68
N VAL A 181 -6.56 3.15 -5.89
CA VAL A 181 -6.31 1.74 -6.22
C VAL A 181 -5.06 1.61 -7.09
N THR A 182 -4.47 0.41 -7.12
CA THR A 182 -3.39 0.08 -8.06
C THR A 182 -3.96 -0.21 -9.45
N LEU A 183 -3.12 -0.17 -10.48
CA LEU A 183 -3.50 -0.61 -11.83
C LEU A 183 -3.94 -2.09 -11.90
N PRO A 184 -3.26 -3.03 -11.20
CA PRO A 184 -3.77 -4.39 -11.05
C PRO A 184 -5.17 -4.45 -10.43
N SER A 185 -5.42 -3.73 -9.34
CA SER A 185 -6.75 -3.71 -8.69
C SER A 185 -7.81 -3.10 -9.62
N TRP A 186 -7.46 -2.06 -10.40
CA TRP A 186 -8.36 -1.50 -11.43
C TRP A 186 -8.74 -2.56 -12.48
N SER A 187 -7.75 -3.33 -12.93
CA SER A 187 -7.96 -4.39 -13.93
C SER A 187 -8.84 -5.50 -13.37
N SER A 188 -8.84 -5.72 -12.05
CA SER A 188 -9.69 -6.71 -11.38
C SER A 188 -11.07 -6.19 -10.94
N LEU A 189 -11.42 -4.92 -11.19
CA LEU A 189 -12.76 -4.39 -10.89
C LEU A 189 -13.86 -5.19 -11.58
N ALA A 190 -15.03 -5.27 -10.95
CA ALA A 190 -16.21 -5.95 -11.48
C ALA A 190 -16.60 -5.43 -12.87
N ARG A 191 -17.10 -6.34 -13.71
CA ARG A 191 -17.47 -6.10 -15.11
C ARG A 191 -18.84 -6.69 -15.40
N ASP A 192 -19.44 -6.28 -16.53
CA ASP A 192 -20.73 -6.80 -16.99
C ASP A 192 -20.63 -8.30 -17.34
N SER A 193 -19.49 -8.74 -17.87
CA SER A 193 -19.18 -10.14 -18.16
C SER A 193 -17.69 -10.43 -17.97
N ALA A 194 -17.32 -11.71 -17.93
CA ALA A 194 -15.92 -12.11 -17.75
C ALA A 194 -15.01 -11.81 -18.95
N VAL A 195 -15.57 -11.36 -20.08
CA VAL A 195 -14.83 -11.02 -21.31
C VAL A 195 -14.88 -9.53 -21.64
N ASP A 196 -15.71 -8.74 -20.96
CA ASP A 196 -15.71 -7.29 -21.09
C ASP A 196 -14.36 -6.71 -20.64
N PRO A 197 -13.90 -5.59 -21.23
CA PRO A 197 -12.70 -4.90 -20.77
C PRO A 197 -12.93 -4.26 -19.39
N PRO A 198 -11.85 -3.93 -18.64
CA PRO A 198 -12.00 -3.11 -17.45
C PRO A 198 -12.54 -1.72 -17.79
N PRO A 199 -13.15 -0.99 -16.83
CA PRO A 199 -13.63 0.36 -17.07
C PRO A 199 -12.54 1.28 -17.64
N VAL A 200 -12.93 2.14 -18.58
CA VAL A 200 -12.01 3.11 -19.18
C VAL A 200 -11.65 4.19 -18.16
N MET A 201 -10.35 4.41 -17.96
CA MET A 201 -9.87 5.53 -17.14
C MET A 201 -10.05 6.85 -17.88
N THR A 202 -10.45 7.88 -17.15
CA THR A 202 -10.58 9.26 -17.62
C THR A 202 -9.82 10.19 -16.68
N TRP A 203 -9.79 11.48 -17.00
CA TRP A 203 -9.24 12.52 -16.11
C TRP A 203 -9.86 12.51 -14.70
N ARG A 204 -11.09 11.96 -14.53
CA ARG A 204 -11.73 11.82 -13.21
C ARG A 204 -11.04 10.82 -12.29
N ASN A 205 -10.19 9.96 -12.84
CA ASN A 205 -9.42 8.95 -12.13
C ASN A 205 -8.02 9.45 -11.72
N GLU A 206 -7.67 10.67 -12.09
CA GLU A 206 -6.40 11.28 -11.65
C GLU A 206 -6.50 11.80 -10.22
N ILE A 207 -5.41 11.64 -9.46
CA ILE A 207 -5.23 12.25 -8.16
C ILE A 207 -4.30 13.46 -8.34
N PRO A 208 -4.75 14.70 -8.06
CA PRO A 208 -3.91 15.89 -8.18
C PRO A 208 -2.59 15.74 -7.41
N HIS A 209 -1.49 16.16 -8.03
CA HIS A 209 -0.12 16.03 -7.50
C HIS A 209 0.35 14.60 -7.21
N ASN A 210 -0.42 13.59 -7.62
CA ASN A 210 -0.16 12.18 -7.34
C ASN A 210 -0.56 11.31 -8.55
N ARG A 211 -0.40 11.84 -9.79
CA ARG A 211 -0.83 11.15 -11.02
C ARG A 211 0.05 9.96 -11.39
N ASN A 212 1.28 9.98 -10.90
CA ASN A 212 2.29 8.93 -11.06
C ASN A 212 3.20 8.92 -9.83
N TRP A 213 4.04 7.89 -9.72
CA TRP A 213 4.88 7.70 -8.56
C TRP A 213 5.90 8.82 -8.36
N GLN A 214 6.39 9.47 -9.43
CA GLN A 214 7.30 10.62 -9.36
C GLN A 214 6.62 11.81 -8.68
N GLU A 215 5.40 12.13 -9.13
CA GLU A 215 4.59 13.20 -8.52
C GLU A 215 4.25 12.87 -7.07
N HIS A 216 3.88 11.62 -6.78
CA HIS A 216 3.59 11.19 -5.40
C HIS A 216 4.79 11.36 -4.48
N VAL A 217 5.99 10.95 -4.92
CA VAL A 217 7.23 11.18 -4.16
C VAL A 217 7.42 12.67 -3.87
N GLY A 218 7.23 13.52 -4.89
CA GLY A 218 7.29 14.97 -4.73
C GLY A 218 6.24 15.51 -3.77
N CYS A 219 5.00 15.04 -3.84
CA CYS A 219 3.90 15.41 -2.94
C CYS A 219 4.23 15.04 -1.49
N VAL A 220 4.74 13.84 -1.22
CA VAL A 220 5.15 13.42 0.13
C VAL A 220 6.25 14.33 0.67
N PHE A 221 7.29 14.62 -0.11
CA PHE A 221 8.32 15.55 0.34
C PHE A 221 7.77 16.96 0.58
N ASN A 222 6.97 17.50 -0.34
CA ASN A 222 6.48 18.88 -0.32
C ASN A 222 5.39 19.15 0.73
N GLU A 223 4.49 18.20 0.94
CA GLU A 223 3.34 18.40 1.84
C GLU A 223 3.59 17.84 3.22
N VAL A 224 4.31 16.71 3.33
CA VAL A 224 4.55 16.05 4.63
C VAL A 224 5.82 16.57 5.29
N LEU A 225 6.94 16.64 4.55
CA LEU A 225 8.25 16.92 5.15
C LEU A 225 8.66 18.39 5.10
N ALA A 226 8.30 19.07 4.02
CA ALA A 226 8.67 20.44 3.72
C ALA A 226 7.96 21.48 4.59
N ALA A 227 6.84 21.12 5.23
CA ALA A 227 6.14 21.93 6.23
C ALA A 227 6.89 21.99 7.58
N ARG A 228 8.20 22.24 7.56
CA ARG A 228 9.08 22.37 8.74
C ARG A 228 8.56 23.45 9.69
N GLY A 229 8.45 23.12 10.97
CA GLY A 229 7.90 23.98 12.01
C GLY A 229 6.38 24.04 12.09
N LYS A 230 5.65 23.49 11.10
CA LYS A 230 4.17 23.38 11.12
C LYS A 230 3.70 21.94 11.34
N PHE A 231 4.32 20.99 10.64
CA PHE A 231 3.92 19.57 10.64
C PHE A 231 5.02 18.65 11.16
N VAL A 232 6.28 19.07 10.98
CA VAL A 232 7.48 18.33 11.38
C VAL A 232 8.48 19.30 12.02
N ARG A 233 9.24 18.86 13.03
CA ARG A 233 10.31 19.66 13.64
C ARG A 233 11.31 20.17 12.60
N LYS A 234 11.85 21.38 12.83
CA LYS A 234 12.85 22.00 11.92
C LYS A 234 14.17 21.24 11.91
N ASP A 235 14.60 20.77 13.06
CA ASP A 235 15.88 20.10 13.32
C ASP A 235 15.83 18.57 13.15
N ILE A 236 14.83 18.05 12.45
CA ILE A 236 14.60 16.61 12.38
C ILE A 236 15.59 15.92 11.43
N LYS A 237 16.06 14.73 11.83
CA LYS A 237 16.78 13.83 10.93
C LYS A 237 15.78 13.05 10.07
N ILE A 238 16.03 12.93 8.77
CA ILE A 238 15.25 12.08 7.87
C ILE A 238 16.17 11.03 7.26
N ASP A 239 15.80 9.75 7.39
CA ASP A 239 16.37 8.67 6.59
C ASP A 239 15.33 8.23 5.57
N VAL A 240 15.79 8.03 4.33
CA VAL A 240 14.92 7.62 3.22
C VAL A 240 15.28 6.21 2.80
N ILE A 241 14.30 5.31 2.80
CA ILE A 241 14.39 3.96 2.27
C ILE A 241 13.57 3.94 0.99
N GLY A 242 14.22 3.60 -0.12
CA GLY A 242 13.57 3.51 -1.42
C GLY A 242 13.62 2.08 -1.96
N LEU A 243 12.48 1.57 -2.39
CA LEU A 243 12.35 0.28 -3.06
C LEU A 243 12.09 0.51 -4.55
N ALA A 244 12.89 -0.12 -5.42
CA ALA A 244 12.78 -0.01 -6.88
C ALA A 244 12.64 1.47 -7.35
N GLU A 245 11.62 1.80 -8.15
CA GLU A 245 11.36 3.14 -8.67
C GLU A 245 11.08 4.16 -7.55
N GLY A 246 10.54 3.73 -6.41
CA GLY A 246 10.37 4.60 -5.24
C GLY A 246 11.69 5.21 -4.78
N GLY A 247 12.78 4.43 -4.82
CA GLY A 247 14.13 4.92 -4.52
C GLY A 247 14.68 5.85 -5.61
N LEU A 248 14.46 5.53 -6.88
CA LEU A 248 14.82 6.42 -7.99
C LEU A 248 14.11 7.78 -7.88
N GLY A 249 12.84 7.78 -7.51
CA GLY A 249 12.06 9.00 -7.29
C GLY A 249 12.63 9.84 -6.16
N ALA A 250 12.98 9.22 -5.03
CA ALA A 250 13.59 9.92 -3.91
C ALA A 250 14.93 10.55 -4.29
N ILE A 251 15.82 9.80 -4.96
CA ILE A 251 17.12 10.30 -5.42
C ILE A 251 16.95 11.50 -6.36
N ARG A 252 16.06 11.39 -7.36
CA ARG A 252 15.79 12.47 -8.32
C ARG A 252 15.22 13.71 -7.64
N TYR A 253 14.27 13.52 -6.71
CA TYR A 253 13.70 14.62 -5.95
C TYR A 253 14.79 15.35 -5.16
N LEU A 254 15.61 14.60 -4.41
CA LEU A 254 16.68 15.16 -3.58
C LEU A 254 17.71 15.90 -4.43
N ALA A 255 18.16 15.32 -5.55
CA ALA A 255 19.12 15.95 -6.45
C ALA A 255 18.62 17.31 -7.00
N ASN A 256 17.32 17.38 -7.35
CA ASN A 256 16.73 18.61 -7.88
C ASN A 256 16.40 19.65 -6.78
N ASN A 257 16.35 19.23 -5.51
CA ASN A 257 15.94 20.07 -4.38
C ASN A 257 17.03 20.15 -3.28
N CYS A 258 18.30 19.91 -3.62
CA CYS A 258 19.42 19.84 -2.66
C CYS A 258 19.54 21.06 -1.71
N LYS A 259 19.00 22.22 -2.09
CA LYS A 259 18.98 23.42 -1.23
C LYS A 259 18.14 23.25 0.05
N TRP A 260 17.26 22.25 0.14
CA TRP A 260 16.41 21.98 1.31
C TRP A 260 17.15 21.43 2.54
N PHE A 261 18.39 20.94 2.39
CA PHE A 261 19.09 20.20 3.46
C PHE A 261 20.41 20.85 3.93
N LEU A 262 20.79 21.99 3.37
CA LEU A 262 22.06 22.69 3.68
C LEU A 262 21.86 24.00 4.47
N SER A 263 20.65 24.26 4.99
CA SER A 263 20.30 25.41 5.82
C SER A 263 19.72 24.97 7.16
#